data_AF-A0A7H0K9E8-F1
#
_entry.id   AF-A0A7H0K9E8-F1
#
_cell.length_a   1.000
_cell.length_b   1.000
_cell.length_c   1.000
_cell.angle_alpha   90.00
_cell.angle_beta   90.00
_cell.angle_gamma   90.00
#
_symmetry.space_group_name_H-M   'P 1'
#
loop_
_entity.id
_entity.type
_entity.pdbx_description
1 polymer ?
#
loop_
_entity_poly.entity_id
_entity_poly.type
_entity_poly.pdbx_seq_one_letter_code
_entity_poly.pdbx_strand_id
1 'polypeptide(L)'
;MHYVSWDRTNRDAPKLLAEDGPDVLGVFEHDRAIVCGQHWELTSHPETGAVATCGGREIVRTGDSLKRAKRIDVVVEDTPYAFIPETTKNWVVEGPDGEKVAQFTQDHNGVRKAILEFEGETNLPPTHVAGLAWLSRAVLEARKMVTSTALIATLVFLSLFTVVVAVL
;
A
#
# COMPACT_ATOMS: atom_id res chain seq x y z
N MET A 1 6.10 -19.01 2.94
CA MET A 1 6.32 -17.56 3.14
C MET A 1 5.15 -16.99 3.93
N HIS A 2 5.43 -16.43 5.10
CA HIS A 2 4.41 -15.92 6.03
C HIS A 2 4.14 -14.42 5.90
N TYR A 3 5.09 -13.65 5.41
CA TYR A 3 4.91 -12.22 5.20
C TYR A 3 5.87 -11.73 4.11
N VAL A 4 5.65 -10.51 3.63
CA VAL A 4 6.61 -9.79 2.79
C VAL A 4 6.99 -8.47 3.44
N SER A 5 8.24 -8.09 3.23
CA SER A 5 8.81 -6.85 3.76
C SER A 5 9.48 -6.03 2.66
N TRP A 6 9.81 -4.78 2.97
CA TRP A 6 10.46 -3.87 2.04
C TRP A 6 11.88 -3.55 2.50
N ASP A 7 12.88 -3.97 1.73
CA ASP A 7 14.25 -3.46 1.85
C ASP A 7 14.35 -2.10 1.16
N ARG A 8 14.70 -1.09 1.95
CA ARG A 8 14.82 0.32 1.55
C ARG A 8 16.26 0.82 1.60
N THR A 9 17.25 -0.07 1.55
CA THR A 9 18.66 0.29 1.43
C THR A 9 18.87 1.23 0.24
N ASN A 10 18.19 0.95 -0.87
CA ASN A 10 17.92 1.94 -1.92
C ASN A 10 16.50 2.50 -1.74
N ARG A 11 16.38 3.82 -1.55
CA ARG A 11 15.08 4.48 -1.31
C ARG A 11 14.25 4.69 -2.56
N ASP A 12 14.92 4.84 -3.70
CA ASP A 12 14.28 5.13 -4.99
C ASP A 12 13.86 3.85 -5.72
N ALA A 13 14.50 2.73 -5.36
CA ALA A 13 14.17 1.40 -5.86
C ALA A 13 14.10 0.37 -4.71
N PRO A 14 13.13 0.51 -3.78
CA PRO A 14 12.91 -0.47 -2.72
C PRO A 14 12.63 -1.87 -3.26
N LYS A 15 13.20 -2.88 -2.60
CA LYS A 15 13.02 -4.29 -2.93
C LYS A 15 11.92 -4.89 -2.07
N LEU A 16 11.01 -5.62 -2.68
CA LEU A 16 10.05 -6.46 -1.98
C LEU A 16 10.72 -7.81 -1.70
N LEU A 17 10.83 -8.16 -0.43
CA LEU A 17 11.45 -9.40 0.05
C LEU A 17 10.37 -10.37 0.52
N ALA A 18 10.61 -11.66 0.27
CA ALA A 18 9.95 -12.71 1.03
C ALA A 18 10.50 -12.70 2.45
N GLU A 19 9.62 -12.54 3.44
CA GLU A 19 9.98 -12.43 4.85
C GLU A 19 11.07 -11.36 5.07
N ASP A 20 12.23 -11.72 5.61
CA ASP A 20 13.39 -10.84 5.81
C ASP A 20 14.48 -11.03 4.73
N GLY A 21 14.17 -11.73 3.63
CA GLY A 21 15.11 -12.11 2.58
C GLY A 21 15.77 -13.48 2.81
N PRO A 22 16.62 -13.95 1.88
CA PRO A 22 17.22 -13.21 0.77
C PRO A 22 16.37 -13.13 -0.51
N ASP A 23 15.23 -13.82 -0.55
CA ASP A 23 14.44 -13.94 -1.78
C ASP A 23 13.74 -12.63 -2.13
N VAL A 24 14.08 -12.08 -3.30
CA VAL A 24 13.52 -10.82 -3.82
C VAL A 24 12.37 -11.12 -4.77
N LEU A 25 11.18 -10.66 -4.43
CA LEU A 25 9.97 -10.83 -5.24
C LEU A 25 9.83 -9.75 -6.31
N GLY A 26 10.36 -8.54 -6.04
CA GLY A 26 10.40 -7.47 -7.03
C GLY A 26 11.15 -6.25 -6.56
N VAL A 27 11.42 -5.35 -7.50
CA VAL A 27 12.03 -4.03 -7.26
C VAL A 27 11.07 -2.96 -7.76
N PHE A 28 10.69 -2.05 -6.88
CA PHE A 28 9.64 -1.05 -7.17
C PHE A 28 10.24 0.34 -7.16
N GLU A 29 10.12 1.05 -8.26
CA GLU A 29 10.39 2.48 -8.35
C GLU A 29 9.08 3.28 -8.28
N HIS A 30 9.11 4.56 -8.65
CA HIS A 30 7.94 5.43 -8.53
C HIS A 30 6.82 5.07 -9.52
N ASP A 31 7.18 4.88 -10.78
CA ASP A 31 6.27 4.67 -11.92
C ASP A 31 6.47 3.31 -12.60
N ARG A 32 7.42 2.50 -12.11
CA ARG A 32 7.75 1.20 -12.67
C ARG A 32 8.14 0.19 -11.60
N ALA A 33 7.98 -1.09 -11.91
CA ALA A 33 8.56 -2.17 -11.11
C ALA A 33 9.08 -3.31 -12.00
N ILE A 34 9.97 -4.09 -11.43
CA ILE A 34 10.40 -5.38 -11.98
C ILE A 34 9.92 -6.45 -11.01
N VAL A 35 8.90 -7.20 -11.38
CA VAL A 35 8.32 -8.28 -10.57
C VAL A 35 8.49 -9.59 -11.31
N CYS A 36 9.16 -10.57 -10.71
CA CYS A 36 9.44 -11.85 -11.35
C CYS A 36 10.08 -11.73 -12.76
N GLY A 37 10.89 -10.68 -12.98
CA GLY A 37 11.52 -10.39 -14.27
C GLY A 37 10.62 -9.69 -15.31
N GLN A 38 9.36 -9.42 -14.97
CA GLN A 38 8.44 -8.66 -15.82
C GLN A 38 8.48 -7.17 -15.47
N HIS A 39 8.42 -6.33 -16.51
CA HIS A 39 8.34 -4.88 -16.35
C HIS A 39 6.89 -4.44 -16.17
N TRP A 40 6.63 -3.80 -15.04
CA TRP A 40 5.33 -3.24 -14.70
C TRP A 40 5.41 -1.72 -14.78
N GLU A 41 4.40 -1.09 -15.37
CA GLU A 41 4.14 0.35 -15.28
C GLU A 41 3.12 0.59 -14.17
N LEU A 42 3.45 1.48 -13.24
CA LEU A 42 2.68 1.72 -12.03
C LEU A 42 2.07 3.11 -12.07
N THR A 43 0.76 3.18 -11.92
CA THR A 43 0.03 4.44 -11.74
C THR A 43 -0.79 4.34 -10.47
N SER A 44 -0.57 5.26 -9.53
CA SER A 44 -1.39 5.34 -8.31
C SER A 44 -1.83 6.78 -8.08
N HIS A 45 -3.11 6.95 -7.77
CA HIS A 45 -3.68 8.26 -7.51
C HIS A 45 -4.63 8.17 -6.32
N PRO A 46 -4.45 8.98 -5.25
CA PRO A 46 -5.17 8.82 -3.99
C PRO A 46 -6.71 8.82 -4.09
N GLU A 47 -7.25 9.44 -5.15
CA GLU A 47 -8.69 9.59 -5.36
C GLU A 47 -9.31 8.62 -6.35
N THR A 48 -8.56 8.22 -7.37
CA THR A 48 -9.08 7.47 -8.52
C THR A 48 -8.57 6.03 -8.56
N GLY A 49 -7.79 5.62 -7.54
CA GLY A 49 -7.32 4.26 -7.38
C GLY A 49 -5.91 4.03 -7.89
N ALA A 50 -5.61 2.79 -8.26
CA ALA A 50 -4.27 2.40 -8.71
C ALA A 50 -4.37 1.31 -9.76
N VAL A 51 -3.46 1.38 -10.74
CA VAL A 51 -3.35 0.46 -11.85
C VAL A 51 -1.87 0.10 -12.06
N ALA A 52 -1.58 -1.20 -12.14
CA ALA A 52 -0.32 -1.70 -12.66
C ALA A 52 -0.58 -2.40 -14.00
N THR A 53 0.27 -2.13 -14.99
CA THR A 53 0.18 -2.78 -16.30
C THR A 53 1.48 -3.51 -16.66
N CYS A 54 1.38 -4.63 -17.36
CA CYS A 54 2.53 -5.38 -17.89
C CYS A 54 2.28 -5.63 -19.38
N GLY A 55 3.13 -5.09 -20.25
CA GLY A 55 2.97 -5.22 -21.70
C GLY A 55 1.63 -4.68 -22.23
N GLY A 56 1.09 -3.63 -21.61
CA GLY A 56 -0.19 -3.02 -21.98
C GLY A 56 -1.44 -3.71 -21.41
N ARG A 57 -1.29 -4.82 -20.66
CA ARG A 57 -2.40 -5.47 -19.94
C ARG A 57 -2.41 -5.02 -18.50
N GLU A 58 -3.59 -4.63 -17.99
CA GLU A 58 -3.78 -4.38 -16.56
C GLU A 58 -3.64 -5.70 -15.78
N ILE A 59 -2.71 -5.70 -14.83
CA ILE A 59 -2.41 -6.86 -13.97
C ILE A 59 -2.87 -6.64 -12.55
N VAL A 60 -2.91 -5.39 -12.08
CA VAL A 60 -3.47 -4.99 -10.79
C VAL A 60 -4.33 -3.77 -11.04
N ARG A 61 -5.57 -3.75 -10.57
CA ARG A 61 -6.42 -2.56 -10.67
C ARG A 61 -7.33 -2.40 -9.47
N THR A 62 -7.52 -1.16 -9.06
CA THR A 62 -8.63 -0.72 -8.21
C THR A 62 -9.08 0.67 -8.69
N GLY A 63 -10.40 0.88 -8.71
CA GLY A 63 -11.01 2.18 -9.00
C GLY A 63 -11.39 2.96 -7.74
N ASP A 64 -11.17 2.39 -6.55
CA ASP A 64 -11.59 2.98 -5.30
C ASP A 64 -10.61 4.03 -4.78
N SER A 65 -11.13 5.02 -4.05
CA SER A 65 -10.31 6.03 -3.39
C SER A 65 -9.44 5.40 -2.30
N LEU A 66 -8.13 5.32 -2.55
CA LEU A 66 -7.16 4.75 -1.61
C LEU A 66 -7.18 5.47 -0.25
N LYS A 67 -7.48 6.77 -0.25
CA LYS A 67 -7.47 7.59 0.97
C LYS A 67 -8.80 7.66 1.73
N ARG A 68 -9.95 7.40 1.09
CA ARG A 68 -11.29 7.58 1.71
C ARG A 68 -12.16 6.33 1.74
N ALA A 69 -11.97 5.38 0.83
CA ALA A 69 -12.88 4.24 0.70
C ALA A 69 -12.92 3.39 1.99
N LYS A 70 -14.10 2.86 2.33
CA LYS A 70 -14.27 1.98 3.50
C LYS A 70 -14.09 0.50 3.16
N ARG A 71 -13.95 0.20 1.88
CA ARG A 71 -13.58 -1.08 1.29
C ARG A 71 -12.94 -0.73 -0.05
N ILE A 72 -11.86 -1.40 -0.41
CA ILE A 72 -11.19 -1.22 -1.70
C ILE A 72 -11.25 -2.56 -2.40
N ASP A 73 -12.02 -2.63 -3.48
CA ASP A 73 -12.09 -3.81 -4.32
C ASP A 73 -10.92 -3.78 -5.31
N VAL A 74 -10.21 -4.90 -5.37
CA VAL A 74 -8.94 -5.04 -6.08
C VAL A 74 -9.03 -6.24 -6.99
N VAL A 75 -8.51 -6.14 -8.21
CA VAL A 75 -8.37 -7.29 -9.10
C VAL A 75 -6.90 -7.45 -9.45
N VAL A 76 -6.37 -8.66 -9.22
CA VAL A 76 -5.01 -9.04 -9.61
C VAL A 76 -5.08 -10.23 -10.57
N GLU A 77 -4.59 -10.08 -11.80
CA GLU A 77 -4.64 -11.10 -12.86
C GLU A 77 -6.01 -11.83 -12.94
N ASP A 78 -7.10 -11.05 -12.93
CA ASP A 78 -8.49 -11.52 -12.94
C ASP A 78 -9.04 -12.12 -11.63
N THR A 79 -8.21 -12.21 -10.58
CA THR A 79 -8.62 -12.68 -9.26
C THR A 79 -9.06 -11.50 -8.38
N PRO A 80 -10.31 -11.50 -7.87
CA PRO A 80 -10.80 -10.43 -7.00
C PRO A 80 -10.28 -10.60 -5.57
N TYR A 81 -9.92 -9.47 -4.98
CA TYR A 81 -9.56 -9.30 -3.57
C TYR A 81 -10.28 -8.08 -3.01
N ALA A 82 -10.38 -8.02 -1.68
CA ALA A 82 -10.94 -6.85 -1.02
C ALA A 82 -10.12 -6.42 0.18
N PHE A 83 -9.78 -5.14 0.25
CA PHE A 83 -9.11 -4.58 1.41
C PHE A 83 -10.17 -3.97 2.32
N ILE A 84 -10.23 -4.46 3.55
CA ILE A 84 -11.25 -4.11 4.53
C ILE A 84 -10.58 -3.57 5.78
N PRO A 85 -10.93 -2.36 6.23
CA PRO A 85 -10.41 -1.81 7.47
C PRO A 85 -11.09 -2.49 8.65
N GLU A 86 -10.30 -3.16 9.51
CA GLU A 86 -10.75 -3.54 10.84
C GLU A 86 -10.74 -2.33 11.78
N THR A 87 -9.75 -1.46 11.61
CA THR A 87 -9.66 -0.18 12.29
C THR A 87 -9.17 0.89 11.29
N THR A 88 -8.97 2.12 11.76
CA THR A 88 -8.36 3.17 10.91
C THR A 88 -6.94 2.83 10.47
N LYS A 89 -6.27 1.90 11.16
CA LYS A 89 -4.86 1.53 10.93
C LYS A 89 -4.66 0.09 10.48
N ASN A 90 -5.56 -0.83 10.83
CA ASN A 90 -5.45 -2.25 10.53
C ASN A 90 -6.37 -2.61 9.38
N TRP A 91 -5.82 -3.34 8.43
CA TRP A 91 -6.51 -3.77 7.22
C TRP A 91 -6.33 -5.25 7.02
N VAL A 92 -7.41 -5.87 6.57
CA VAL A 92 -7.47 -7.26 6.15
C VAL A 92 -7.64 -7.31 4.64
N VAL A 93 -7.01 -8.28 4.01
CA VAL A 93 -7.23 -8.64 2.61
C VAL A 93 -8.05 -9.93 2.59
N GLU A 94 -9.25 -9.85 2.04
CA GLU A 94 -10.09 -11.01 1.72
C GLU A 94 -9.81 -11.47 0.30
N GLY A 95 -9.75 -12.79 0.11
CA GLY A 95 -9.66 -13.44 -1.19
C GLY A 95 -11.04 -13.60 -1.87
N PRO A 96 -11.08 -14.29 -3.02
CA PRO A 96 -12.32 -14.50 -3.80
C PRO A 96 -13.44 -15.19 -3.01
N ASP A 97 -13.06 -16.11 -2.12
CA ASP A 97 -13.99 -16.92 -1.33
C ASP A 97 -14.48 -16.18 -0.06
N GLY A 98 -14.06 -14.93 0.14
CA GLY A 98 -14.33 -14.16 1.36
C GLY A 98 -13.47 -14.56 2.55
N GLU A 99 -12.56 -15.53 2.38
CA GLU A 99 -11.58 -15.88 3.41
C GLU A 99 -10.49 -14.83 3.50
N LYS A 100 -10.03 -14.59 4.73
CA LYS A 100 -8.88 -13.73 4.97
C LYS A 100 -7.62 -14.40 4.42
N VAL A 101 -6.94 -13.72 3.51
CA VAL A 101 -5.69 -14.20 2.90
C VAL A 101 -4.47 -13.45 3.43
N ALA A 102 -4.64 -12.18 3.82
CA ALA A 102 -3.55 -11.38 4.36
C ALA A 102 -4.06 -10.24 5.26
N GLN A 103 -3.14 -9.57 5.93
CA GLN A 103 -3.37 -8.35 6.70
C GLN A 103 -2.17 -7.40 6.61
N PHE A 104 -2.43 -6.12 6.79
CA PHE A 104 -1.38 -5.10 6.91
C PHE A 104 -1.82 -4.02 7.89
N THR A 105 -0.84 -3.38 8.53
CA THR A 105 -1.09 -2.34 9.53
C THR A 105 -0.25 -1.09 9.30
N GLN A 106 -0.80 0.05 9.68
CA GLN A 106 -0.11 1.32 9.75
C GLN A 106 0.65 1.52 11.07
N ASP A 107 0.35 0.73 12.11
CA ASP A 107 0.87 0.95 13.47
C ASP A 107 2.37 0.59 13.59
N HIS A 108 3.09 1.38 14.41
CA HIS A 108 4.52 1.26 14.76
C HIS A 108 5.56 1.36 13.62
N ASN A 109 5.16 1.21 12.36
CA ASN A 109 6.06 1.03 11.23
C ASN A 109 5.82 2.02 10.08
N GLY A 110 4.63 2.62 10.01
CA GLY A 110 4.20 3.49 8.92
C GLY A 110 4.53 2.91 7.54
N VAL A 111 4.69 3.77 6.53
CA VAL A 111 5.11 3.34 5.19
C VAL A 111 6.57 2.84 5.11
N ARG A 112 7.34 2.95 6.20
CA ARG A 112 8.76 2.57 6.18
C ARG A 112 8.94 1.06 6.26
N LYS A 113 7.99 0.34 6.86
CA LYS A 113 7.90 -1.11 6.90
C LYS A 113 6.44 -1.54 6.67
N ALA A 114 5.95 -1.33 5.45
CA ALA A 114 4.63 -1.80 5.04
C ALA A 114 4.66 -3.33 4.88
N ILE A 115 4.49 -4.06 5.98
CA ILE A 115 4.49 -5.52 5.98
C ILE A 115 3.10 -6.00 5.58
N LEU A 116 3.05 -6.95 4.65
CA LEU A 116 1.85 -7.72 4.33
C LEU A 116 2.05 -9.12 4.89
N GLU A 117 1.25 -9.49 5.87
CA GLU A 117 1.29 -10.78 6.57
C GLU A 117 0.20 -11.68 6.01
N PHE A 118 0.50 -12.94 5.73
CA PHE A 118 -0.43 -13.94 5.20
C PHE A 118 -0.98 -14.83 6.31
N GLU A 119 -2.18 -15.36 6.11
CA GLU A 119 -2.73 -16.41 6.97
C GLU A 119 -1.98 -17.72 6.70
N GLY A 120 -1.00 -18.05 7.53
CA GLY A 120 -0.18 -19.26 7.38
C GLY A 120 0.84 -19.16 6.25
N GLU A 121 1.15 -20.29 5.60
CA GLU A 121 2.00 -20.31 4.41
C GLU A 121 1.20 -19.88 3.18
N THR A 122 1.62 -18.80 2.54
CA THR A 122 0.93 -18.34 1.32
C THR A 122 1.19 -19.28 0.13
N ASN A 123 0.09 -19.68 -0.51
CA ASN A 123 0.10 -20.37 -1.81
C ASN A 123 -0.22 -19.42 -2.97
N LEU A 124 -0.26 -18.12 -2.71
CA LEU A 124 -0.56 -17.12 -3.73
C LEU A 124 0.60 -17.02 -4.75
N PRO A 125 0.29 -16.81 -6.04
CA PRO A 125 1.33 -16.56 -7.04
C PRO A 125 2.17 -15.32 -6.66
N PRO A 126 3.48 -15.31 -6.96
CA PRO A 126 4.34 -14.16 -6.67
C PRO A 126 3.82 -12.83 -7.23
N THR A 127 3.20 -12.85 -8.41
CA THR A 127 2.52 -11.69 -9.00
C THR A 127 1.42 -11.14 -8.10
N HIS A 128 0.60 -12.02 -7.52
CA HIS A 128 -0.47 -11.63 -6.61
C HIS A 128 0.09 -11.04 -5.32
N VAL A 129 1.10 -11.69 -4.74
CA VAL A 129 1.78 -11.17 -3.55
C VAL A 129 2.37 -9.79 -3.82
N ALA A 130 3.08 -9.62 -4.93
CA ALA A 130 3.70 -8.36 -5.31
C ALA A 130 2.66 -7.25 -5.56
N GLY A 131 1.55 -7.58 -6.24
CA GLY A 131 0.45 -6.65 -6.49
C GLY A 131 -0.25 -6.20 -5.20
N LEU A 132 -0.55 -7.15 -4.31
CA LEU A 132 -1.16 -6.87 -3.00
C LEU A 132 -0.23 -6.04 -2.11
N ALA A 133 1.07 -6.35 -2.09
CA ALA A 133 2.06 -5.63 -1.31
C ALA A 133 2.29 -4.20 -1.81
N TRP A 134 2.33 -4.01 -3.14
CA TRP A 134 2.40 -2.68 -3.73
C TRP A 134 1.16 -1.85 -3.38
N LEU A 135 -0.03 -2.43 -3.54
CA LEU A 135 -1.26 -1.70 -3.29
C LEU A 135 -1.48 -1.38 -1.81
N SER A 136 -1.12 -2.30 -0.89
CA SER A 136 -1.20 -2.05 0.55
C SER A 136 -0.32 -0.84 0.92
N ARG A 137 0.89 -0.77 0.35
CA ARG A 137 1.76 0.40 0.49
C ARG A 137 1.12 1.68 -0.08
N ALA A 138 0.53 1.64 -1.28
CA ALA A 138 -0.14 2.79 -1.88
C ALA A 138 -1.31 3.31 -1.01
N VAL A 139 -2.09 2.41 -0.40
CA VAL A 139 -3.15 2.75 0.56
C VAL A 139 -2.58 3.43 1.80
N LEU A 140 -1.52 2.89 2.38
CA LEU A 140 -0.85 3.47 3.55
C LEU A 140 -0.25 4.85 3.24
N GLU A 141 0.35 5.03 2.06
CA GLU A 141 0.88 6.33 1.61
C GLU A 141 -0.23 7.36 1.46
N ALA A 142 -1.30 7.02 0.73
CA ALA A 142 -2.43 7.91 0.46
C ALA A 142 -3.12 8.38 1.75
N ARG A 143 -3.30 7.49 2.74
CA ARG A 143 -3.94 7.82 4.02
C ARG A 143 -3.04 8.64 4.94
N LYS A 144 -1.73 8.37 4.94
CA LYS A 144 -0.77 9.15 5.74
C LYS A 144 -0.72 10.62 5.31
N MET A 145 -0.79 10.90 4.00
CA MET A 145 -0.77 12.28 3.49
C MET A 145 -1.95 13.11 4.00
N VAL A 146 -3.13 12.51 4.15
CA VAL A 146 -4.32 13.19 4.70
C VAL A 146 -4.09 13.62 6.14
N THR A 147 -3.59 12.71 6.99
CA THR A 147 -3.33 13.00 8.41
C THR A 147 -2.24 14.06 8.58
N SER A 148 -1.16 14.01 7.78
CA SER A 148 -0.09 15.00 7.85
C SER A 148 -0.56 16.40 7.44
N THR A 149 -1.37 16.51 6.39
CA THR A 149 -1.88 17.81 5.92
C THR A 149 -2.78 18.47 6.97
N ALA A 150 -3.68 17.69 7.59
CA ALA A 150 -4.55 18.18 8.65
C ALA A 150 -3.75 18.70 9.86
N LEU A 151 -2.71 17.96 10.26
CA LEU A 151 -1.85 18.35 11.39
C LEU A 151 -1.07 19.64 11.11
N ILE A 152 -0.51 19.77 9.90
CA ILE A 152 0.19 21.00 9.48
C ILE A 152 -0.78 22.19 9.51
N ALA A 153 -1.98 22.04 8.95
CA ALA A 153 -2.98 23.10 8.96
C ALA A 153 -3.36 23.54 10.39
N THR A 154 -3.56 22.58 11.30
CA THR A 154 -3.85 22.86 12.71
C THR A 154 -2.69 23.61 13.40
N LEU A 155 -1.44 23.20 13.16
CA LEU A 155 -0.27 23.87 13.73
C LEU A 155 -0.09 25.30 13.20
N VAL A 156 -0.33 25.53 11.91
CA VAL A 156 -0.32 26.87 11.31
C VAL A 156 -1.41 27.74 11.92
N PHE A 157 -2.63 27.22 12.05
CA PHE A 157 -3.74 27.92 12.69
C PHE A 157 -3.41 28.29 14.14
N LEU A 158 -2.89 27.34 14.92
CA LEU A 158 -2.56 27.58 16.33
C LEU A 158 -1.44 28.62 16.47
N SER A 159 -0.45 28.58 15.58
CA SER A 159 0.64 29.56 15.54
C SER A 159 0.14 30.97 15.24
N LEU A 160 -0.74 31.12 14.24
CA LEU A 160 -1.42 32.39 13.94
C LEU A 160 -2.27 32.88 15.12
N PHE A 161 -3.04 31.98 15.73
CA PHE A 161 -3.87 32.28 16.88
C PHE A 161 -3.05 32.81 18.07
N THR A 162 -1.92 32.16 18.39
CA THR A 162 -1.02 32.61 19.46
C THR A 162 -0.48 34.02 19.19
N VAL A 163 -0.08 34.32 17.96
CA VAL A 163 0.39 35.66 17.59
C VAL A 163 -0.72 36.70 17.74
N VAL A 164 -1.94 36.40 17.28
CA VAL A 164 -3.09 37.32 17.40
C VAL A 164 -3.42 37.59 18.87
N VAL A 165 -3.46 36.57 19.72
CA VAL A 165 -3.73 36.72 21.16
C VAL A 165 -2.62 37.48 21.88
N ALA A 166 -1.36 37.34 21.46
CA ALA A 166 -0.24 38.06 22.08
C ALA A 166 -0.17 39.56 21.70
N VAL A 167 -0.79 39.95 20.57
CA VAL A 167 -0.79 41.32 20.05
C VAL A 167 -2.07 42.09 20.43
N LEU A 168 -3.14 41.39 20.82
CA LEU A 168 -4.38 41.94 21.38
C LEU A 168 -4.25 42.19 22.89
#